data_AF-A0A133VK85-F1
#
_entry.id   AF-A0A133VK85-F1
#
_cell.length_a   1.000
_cell.length_b   1.000
_cell.length_c   1.000
_cell.angle_alpha   90.00
_cell.angle_beta   90.00
_cell.angle_gamma   90.00
#
_symmetry.space_group_name_H-M   'P 1'
#
loop_
_entity.id
_entity.type
_entity.pdbx_description
1 polymer ?
#
loop_
_entity_poly.entity_id
_entity_poly.type
_entity_poly.pdbx_seq_one_letter_code
_entity_poly.pdbx_strand_id
1 'polypeptide(L)'
;MYYKCISCGKKFDVSRKLYTCPDCGSLLEIELDLEKIKEEISEKSLEEDCVSTWKYKPFYPIQDDSKIVTLDEGGTPLYSCDRLAEEIGMDELYVKFEAGNPTGSFKDRGMTIGVTKALEYGVDYVFS
;
A
#
# COMPACT_ATOMS: atom_id res chain seq x y z
N MET A 1 -4.76 13.44 -4.28
CA MET A 1 -5.32 12.20 -3.71
C MET A 1 -6.40 12.55 -2.71
N TYR A 2 -7.51 11.82 -2.69
CA TYR A 2 -8.69 12.11 -1.86
C TYR A 2 -9.31 10.83 -1.31
N TYR A 3 -9.96 10.89 -0.16
CA TYR A 3 -10.95 9.88 0.21
C TYR A 3 -12.22 10.08 -0.62
N LYS A 4 -12.76 9.04 -1.22
CA LYS A 4 -14.01 9.08 -1.97
C LYS A 4 -15.01 8.09 -1.38
N CYS A 5 -16.23 8.54 -1.14
CA CYS A 5 -17.28 7.64 -0.69
C CYS A 5 -17.74 6.71 -1.82
N ILE A 6 -17.75 5.40 -1.57
CA ILE A 6 -18.15 4.40 -2.57
C ILE A 6 -19.65 4.46 -2.91
N SER A 7 -20.47 5.09 -2.06
CA SER A 7 -21.92 5.19 -2.29
C SER A 7 -22.36 6.55 -2.81
N CYS A 8 -21.93 7.65 -2.19
CA CYS A 8 -22.38 8.99 -2.58
C CYS A 8 -21.37 9.77 -3.44
N GLY A 9 -20.18 9.22 -3.68
CA GLY A 9 -19.15 9.82 -4.55
C GLY A 9 -18.47 11.08 -4.00
N LYS A 10 -18.88 11.55 -2.82
CA LYS A 10 -18.27 12.74 -2.19
C LYS A 10 -16.81 12.50 -1.88
N LYS A 11 -16.01 13.55 -2.08
CA LYS A 11 -14.56 13.56 -1.88
C LYS A 11 -14.21 14.31 -0.60
N PHE A 12 -13.22 13.81 0.12
CA PHE A 12 -12.69 14.40 1.34
C PHE A 12 -11.17 14.39 1.29
N ASP A 13 -10.55 15.35 1.95
CA ASP A 13 -9.09 15.43 2.05
C ASP A 13 -8.52 14.28 2.90
N VAL A 14 -7.37 13.73 2.49
CA VAL A 14 -6.71 12.59 3.17
C VAL A 14 -6.07 12.95 4.52
N SER A 15 -5.91 14.24 4.82
CA SER A 15 -5.51 14.73 6.15
C SER A 15 -6.62 14.56 7.19
N ARG A 16 -7.87 14.40 6.76
CA ARG A 16 -8.99 14.22 7.69
C ARG A 16 -9.00 12.79 8.21
N LYS A 17 -9.05 12.63 9.54
CA LYS A 17 -9.27 11.35 10.20
C LYS A 17 -10.71 10.86 9.99
N LEU A 18 -10.95 10.15 8.90
CA LEU A 18 -12.25 9.60 8.53
C LEU A 18 -12.17 8.08 8.39
N TYR A 19 -13.10 7.36 9.01
CA TYR A 19 -13.23 5.90 8.90
C TYR A 19 -14.41 5.51 7.99
N THR A 20 -15.45 6.34 7.97
CA THR A 20 -16.63 6.21 7.11
C THR A 20 -17.02 7.57 6.56
N CYS A 21 -17.86 7.57 5.52
CA CYS A 21 -18.37 8.79 4.94
C CYS A 21 -19.20 9.56 5.97
N PRO A 22 -18.86 10.83 6.28
CA PRO A 22 -19.59 11.62 7.27
C PRO A 22 -21.04 11.93 6.87
N ASP A 23 -21.38 11.80 5.59
CA ASP A 23 -22.70 12.16 5.07
C ASP A 23 -23.68 10.98 4.97
N CYS A 24 -23.19 9.76 4.76
CA CYS A 24 -24.05 8.60 4.52
C CYS A 24 -23.61 7.32 5.27
N GLY A 25 -22.50 7.36 6.02
CA GLY A 25 -22.00 6.24 6.81
C GLY A 25 -21.34 5.11 6.00
N SER A 26 -21.31 5.18 4.67
CA SER A 26 -20.69 4.18 3.81
C SER A 26 -19.15 4.19 3.89
N LEU A 27 -18.51 3.20 3.27
CA LEU A 27 -17.06 3.09 3.22
C LEU A 27 -16.42 4.16 2.32
N LEU A 28 -15.15 4.43 2.59
CA LEU A 28 -14.31 5.34 1.82
C LEU A 28 -13.25 4.53 1.07
N GLU A 29 -13.00 4.88 -0.18
CA GLU A 29 -11.87 4.42 -0.98
C GLU A 29 -10.86 5.57 -1.17
N ILE A 30 -9.63 5.25 -1.55
CA ILE A 30 -8.62 6.24 -1.93
C ILE A 30 -8.73 6.48 -3.44
N GLU A 31 -9.02 7.71 -3.85
CA GLU A 31 -8.90 8.15 -5.24
C GLU A 31 -7.54 8.82 -5.44
N LEU A 32 -6.72 8.22 -6.30
CA LEU A 32 -5.37 8.68 -6.62
C LEU A 32 -5.41 9.84 -7.62
N ASP A 33 -4.43 10.75 -7.48
CA ASP A 33 -4.17 11.80 -8.48
C ASP A 33 -3.02 11.34 -9.38
N LEU A 34 -3.35 10.58 -10.42
CA LEU A 34 -2.35 9.93 -11.27
C LEU A 34 -1.51 10.92 -12.06
N GLU A 35 -2.06 12.09 -12.40
CA GLU A 35 -1.30 13.12 -13.12
C GLU A 35 -0.20 13.69 -12.22
N LYS A 36 -0.52 14.00 -10.97
CA LYS A 36 0.49 14.41 -9.98
C LYS A 36 1.51 13.31 -9.71
N ILE A 37 1.08 12.06 -9.58
CA ILE A 37 1.99 10.94 -9.29
C ILE A 37 3.00 10.73 -10.43
N LYS A 38 2.58 10.86 -11.70
CA LYS A 38 3.48 10.76 -12.85
C LYS A 38 4.60 11.82 -12.85
N GLU A 39 4.37 12.96 -12.21
CA GLU A 39 5.41 14.01 -12.05
C GLU A 39 6.43 13.64 -10.96
N GLU A 40 6.06 12.79 -10.00
CA GLU A 40 6.88 12.39 -8.86
C GLU A 40 7.62 11.07 -9.07
N ILE A 41 7.12 10.18 -9.94
CA ILE A 41 7.66 8.83 -10.14
C ILE A 41 7.91 8.50 -11.60
N SER A 42 8.98 7.75 -11.85
CA SER A 42 9.36 7.22 -13.16
C SER A 42 9.63 5.71 -13.09
N GLU A 43 9.62 5.03 -14.23
CA GLU A 43 10.04 3.62 -14.29
C GLU A 43 11.47 3.44 -13.77
N LYS A 44 12.36 4.35 -14.16
CA LYS A 44 13.75 4.34 -13.71
C LYS A 44 13.89 4.46 -12.19
N SER A 45 13.16 5.38 -11.56
CA SER A 45 13.21 5.50 -10.09
C SER A 45 12.70 4.23 -9.41
N LEU A 46 11.65 3.59 -9.94
CA LEU A 46 11.11 2.35 -9.39
C LEU A 46 12.06 1.15 -9.48
N GLU A 47 12.96 1.15 -10.46
CA GLU A 47 14.00 0.15 -10.66
C GLU A 47 15.23 0.38 -9.76
N GLU A 48 15.63 1.64 -9.60
CA GLU A 48 16.83 2.02 -8.82
C GLU A 48 16.59 2.10 -7.31
N ASP A 49 15.35 2.36 -6.89
CA ASP A 49 14.99 2.51 -5.48
C ASP A 49 15.18 1.23 -4.66
N CYS A 50 15.37 1.43 -3.34
CA CYS A 50 15.45 0.34 -2.38
C CYS A 50 14.26 -0.62 -2.51
N VAL A 51 14.55 -1.92 -2.36
CA VAL A 51 13.60 -3.02 -2.53
C VAL A 51 12.68 -3.11 -1.30
N SER A 52 11.81 -2.12 -1.15
CA SER A 52 10.84 -1.94 -0.07
C SER A 52 9.48 -1.55 -0.63
N THR A 53 8.41 -1.77 0.13
CA THR A 53 7.07 -1.27 -0.22
C THR A 53 7.00 0.26 -0.29
N TRP A 54 7.92 0.97 0.39
CA TRP A 54 7.94 2.43 0.44
C TRP A 54 8.45 3.11 -0.85
N LYS A 55 9.02 2.36 -1.80
CA LYS A 55 9.32 2.91 -3.14
C LYS A 55 8.06 3.34 -3.91
N TYR A 56 6.88 2.88 -3.46
CA TYR A 56 5.59 3.29 -3.99
C TYR A 56 4.94 4.42 -3.17
N LYS A 57 5.70 5.16 -2.35
CA LYS A 57 5.18 6.25 -1.50
C LYS A 57 4.30 7.27 -2.22
N PRO A 58 4.56 7.68 -3.48
CA PRO A 58 3.66 8.60 -4.19
C PRO A 58 2.21 8.10 -4.31
N PHE A 59 1.99 6.79 -4.22
CA PHE A 59 0.66 6.16 -4.25
C PHE A 59 -0.02 6.09 -2.88
N TYR A 60 0.67 6.40 -1.79
CA TYR A 60 0.14 6.26 -0.43
C TYR A 60 -0.41 7.58 0.11
N PRO A 61 -1.49 7.56 0.92
CA PRO A 61 -2.10 8.76 1.51
C PRO A 61 -1.29 9.32 2.71
N ILE A 62 0.04 9.37 2.60
CA ILE A 62 0.97 9.86 3.63
C ILE A 62 1.52 11.23 3.21
N GLN A 63 1.51 12.18 4.14
CA GLN A 63 1.90 13.59 3.93
C GLN A 63 3.17 13.97 4.72
N ASP A 64 3.45 13.31 5.84
CA ASP A 64 4.59 13.56 6.73
C ASP A 64 5.53 12.34 6.76
N ASP A 65 6.61 12.45 5.98
CA ASP A 65 7.61 11.39 5.83
C ASP A 65 8.35 11.10 7.15
N SER A 66 8.33 12.02 8.13
CA SER A 66 8.92 11.79 9.46
C SER A 66 8.14 10.78 10.31
N LYS A 67 6.93 10.40 9.89
CA LYS A 67 6.06 9.42 10.55
C LYS A 67 6.15 8.02 9.96
N ILE A 68 6.99 7.82 8.94
CA ILE A 68 7.16 6.51 8.31
C ILE A 68 7.66 5.51 9.35
N VAL A 69 6.92 4.41 9.50
CA VAL A 69 7.25 3.25 10.32
C VAL A 69 7.45 2.12 9.34
N THR A 70 8.58 1.42 9.41
CA THR A 70 8.93 0.34 8.48
C THR A 70 9.67 -0.75 9.23
N LEU A 71 9.46 -2.00 8.81
CA LEU A 71 10.31 -3.15 9.16
C LEU A 71 11.04 -3.66 7.92
N ASP A 72 11.12 -2.82 6.89
CA ASP A 72 11.64 -3.12 5.54
C ASP A 72 10.83 -4.19 4.82
N GLU A 73 9.52 -4.21 5.07
CA GLU A 73 8.57 -5.03 4.31
C GLU A 73 8.50 -4.66 2.82
N GLY A 74 8.13 -5.65 2.02
CA GLY A 74 8.23 -5.59 0.58
C GLY A 74 9.41 -6.39 0.05
N GLY A 75 9.72 -6.20 -1.23
CA GLY A 75 10.91 -6.85 -1.79
C GLY A 75 10.93 -8.38 -1.85
N THR A 76 9.81 -9.01 -1.54
CA THR A 76 9.72 -10.47 -1.42
C THR A 76 10.03 -11.20 -2.72
N PRO A 77 10.58 -12.42 -2.66
CA PRO A 77 10.90 -13.20 -3.85
C PRO A 77 9.68 -13.48 -4.75
N LEU A 78 9.93 -13.56 -6.05
CA LEU A 78 9.02 -14.14 -7.04
C LEU A 78 9.69 -15.43 -7.54
N TYR A 79 9.23 -16.58 -7.07
CA TYR A 79 9.81 -17.87 -7.45
C TYR A 79 9.21 -18.35 -8.77
N SER A 80 10.04 -18.76 -9.72
CA SER A 80 9.59 -19.61 -10.82
C SER A 80 9.34 -21.03 -10.30
N CYS A 81 8.27 -21.66 -10.75
CA CYS A 81 7.81 -22.97 -10.25
C CYS A 81 7.69 -23.98 -11.39
N ASP A 82 8.76 -24.12 -12.17
CA ASP A 82 8.81 -24.87 -13.42
C ASP A 82 8.30 -26.32 -13.28
N ARG A 83 8.72 -27.01 -12.21
CA ARG A 83 8.27 -28.39 -11.92
C ARG A 83 6.75 -28.51 -11.73
N LEU A 84 6.15 -27.54 -11.03
CA LEU A 84 4.71 -27.53 -10.80
C LEU A 84 3.97 -27.08 -12.07
N ALA A 85 4.55 -26.16 -12.84
CA ALA A 85 4.02 -25.73 -14.13
C ALA A 85 3.87 -26.94 -15.09
N GLU A 86 4.91 -27.76 -15.22
CA GLU A 86 4.89 -29.00 -16.02
C GLU A 86 3.81 -29.98 -15.55
N GLU A 87 3.68 -30.18 -14.24
CA GLU A 87 2.71 -31.12 -13.65
C GLU A 87 1.26 -30.74 -13.95
N ILE A 88 0.95 -29.44 -13.99
CA ILE A 88 -0.41 -28.91 -14.22
C ILE A 88 -0.67 -28.46 -15.65
N GLY A 89 0.31 -28.63 -16.55
CA GLY A 89 0.18 -28.27 -17.97
C GLY A 89 0.17 -26.77 -18.24
N MET A 90 0.92 -25.99 -17.47
CA MET A 90 1.11 -24.55 -17.68
C MET A 90 2.50 -24.25 -18.25
N ASP A 91 2.58 -23.26 -19.15
CA ASP A 91 3.85 -22.82 -19.74
C ASP A 91 4.74 -22.09 -18.72
N GLU A 92 4.15 -21.23 -17.90
CA GLU A 92 4.85 -20.46 -16.86
C GLU A 92 4.00 -20.40 -15.58
N LEU A 93 4.65 -20.64 -14.44
CA LEU A 93 4.04 -20.48 -13.12
C LEU A 93 5.01 -19.78 -12.18
N TYR A 94 4.51 -18.76 -11.50
CA TYR A 94 5.26 -18.00 -10.50
C TYR A 94 4.51 -17.93 -9.17
N VAL A 95 5.27 -17.96 -8.07
CA VAL A 95 4.76 -17.75 -6.72
C VAL A 95 5.39 -16.50 -6.13
N LYS A 96 4.55 -15.50 -5.84
CA LYS A 96 4.95 -14.31 -5.08
C LYS A 96 4.95 -14.63 -3.59
N PHE A 97 6.13 -14.81 -3.01
CA PHE A 97 6.28 -15.35 -1.66
C PHE A 97 6.18 -14.28 -0.57
N GLU A 98 4.96 -13.87 -0.25
CA GLU A 98 4.68 -12.81 0.75
C GLU A 98 4.94 -13.21 2.21
N ALA A 99 5.14 -14.50 2.49
CA ALA A 99 5.58 -14.94 3.81
C ALA A 99 7.05 -14.59 4.11
N GLY A 100 7.78 -14.03 3.14
CA GLY A 100 9.12 -13.47 3.35
C GLY A 100 9.13 -12.07 3.99
N ASN A 101 7.96 -11.45 4.23
CA ASN A 101 7.88 -10.19 4.98
C ASN A 101 8.20 -10.40 6.48
N PRO A 102 8.53 -9.34 7.24
CA PRO A 102 9.04 -9.42 8.62
C PRO A 102 8.19 -10.25 9.62
N THR A 103 6.87 -10.21 9.54
CA THR A 103 5.97 -10.98 10.42
C THR A 103 5.51 -12.31 9.81
N GLY A 104 5.99 -12.64 8.61
CA GLY A 104 5.58 -13.83 7.87
C GLY A 104 4.24 -13.69 7.14
N SER A 105 3.76 -12.46 6.92
CA SER A 105 2.47 -12.22 6.26
C SER A 105 2.51 -11.03 5.31
N PHE A 106 1.70 -11.09 4.24
CA PHE A 106 1.46 -9.95 3.33
C PHE A 106 0.89 -8.71 4.05
N LYS A 107 0.32 -8.89 5.24
CA LYS A 107 -0.30 -7.81 6.01
C LYS A 107 0.68 -6.70 6.37
N ASP A 108 1.98 -7.01 6.45
CA ASP A 108 3.01 -6.02 6.79
C ASP A 108 2.97 -4.81 5.86
N ARG A 109 2.75 -5.05 4.56
CA ARG A 109 2.63 -3.98 3.54
C ARG A 109 1.48 -3.01 3.80
N GLY A 110 0.38 -3.50 4.38
CA GLY A 110 -0.76 -2.66 4.72
C GLY A 110 -0.60 -2.02 6.09
N MET A 111 -0.05 -2.76 7.05
CA MET A 111 0.12 -2.31 8.43
C MET A 111 1.13 -1.18 8.53
N THR A 112 2.23 -1.23 7.79
CA THR A 112 3.21 -0.15 7.70
C THR A 112 2.57 1.20 7.33
N ILE A 113 1.74 1.23 6.28
CA ILE A 113 0.99 2.41 5.84
C ILE A 113 -0.04 2.82 6.89
N GLY A 114 -0.80 1.85 7.44
CA GLY A 114 -1.85 2.11 8.42
C GLY A 114 -1.31 2.68 9.73
N VAL A 115 -0.20 2.15 10.23
CA VAL A 115 0.47 2.61 11.45
C VAL A 115 1.11 3.97 11.23
N THR A 116 1.77 4.20 10.10
CA THR A 116 2.27 5.53 9.73
C THR A 116 1.13 6.55 9.68
N LYS A 117 -0.01 6.21 9.06
CA LYS A 117 -1.18 7.09 9.03
C LYS A 117 -1.75 7.35 10.42
N ALA A 118 -1.77 6.34 11.29
CA ALA A 118 -2.20 6.52 12.68
C ALA A 118 -1.31 7.53 13.43
N LEU A 119 0.01 7.48 13.22
CA LEU A 119 0.94 8.45 13.79
C LEU A 119 0.76 9.86 13.21
N GLU A 120 0.46 10.01 11.91
CA GLU A 120 0.09 11.32 11.34
C GLU A 120 -1.15 11.91 12.00
N TYR A 121 -2.09 11.06 12.41
CA TYR A 121 -3.29 11.47 13.14
C TYR A 121 -3.05 11.68 14.65
N GLY A 122 -1.82 11.55 15.13
CA GLY A 122 -1.49 11.69 16.55
C GLY A 122 -2.15 10.62 17.43
N VAL A 123 -2.27 9.39 16.92
CA VAL A 123 -2.83 8.25 17.67
C VAL A 123 -1.72 7.50 18.40
N ASP A 124 -1.90 7.27 19.69
CA ASP A 124 -0.93 6.57 20.54
C ASP A 124 -1.07 5.04 20.50
N TYR A 125 -2.27 4.52 20.19
CA TYR A 125 -2.59 3.09 20.27
C TYR A 125 -3.37 2.61 19.05
N VAL A 126 -2.99 1.44 18.53
CA VAL A 126 -3.68 0.74 17.43
C VAL A 126 -4.14 -0.62 17.93
N PHE A 127 -5.37 -1.00 17.59
CA PHE A 127 -5.98 -2.28 17.94
C PHE A 127 -6.45 -2.97 16.65
N SER A 128 -6.31 -4.30 16.59
CA SER A 128 -6.75 -5.16 15.49
C SER A 128 -7.89 -6.07 15.91
#